data_AF-Q727M0-F1
#
_entry.id   AF-Q727M0-F1
#
_cell.length_a   1.000
_cell.length_b   1.000
_cell.length_c   1.000
_cell.angle_alpha   90.00
_cell.angle_beta   90.00
_cell.angle_gamma   90.00
#
_symmetry.space_group_name_H-M   'P 1'
#
loop_
_entity.id
_entity.type
_entity.pdbx_description
1 polymer ?
#
loop_
_entity_poly.entity_id
_entity_poly.type
_entity_poly.pdbx_seq_one_letter_code
_entity_poly.pdbx_strand_id
1 'polypeptide(L)'
;MQSSIPTNLTHLSRQERLRIWMQRKGITFTALARELDVTPNAVSKLCHQSTMPTRRHAALLGLGVPVELLPTPCDLKTGPKPRVQQSQPE
;
A
#
# COMPACT_ATOMS: atom_id res chain seq x y z
N MET A 1 6.63 22.88 -13.94
CA MET A 1 7.25 22.76 -12.61
C MET A 1 7.68 21.31 -12.43
N GLN A 2 8.96 21.00 -12.64
CA GLN A 2 9.52 19.66 -12.48
C GLN A 2 9.84 19.42 -11.00
N SER A 3 9.12 18.48 -10.38
CA SER A 3 9.31 18.10 -8.99
C SER A 3 10.51 17.16 -8.87
N SER A 4 11.73 17.70 -8.89
CA SER A 4 12.92 16.91 -8.57
C SER A 4 12.81 16.39 -7.13
N ILE A 5 12.86 15.08 -6.97
CA ILE A 5 12.95 14.41 -5.67
C ILE A 5 14.28 14.86 -5.04
N PRO A 6 14.30 15.47 -3.83
CA PRO A 6 15.56 15.87 -3.24
C PRO A 6 16.40 14.63 -2.90
N THR A 7 17.68 14.66 -3.26
CA THR A 7 18.66 13.57 -3.14
C THR A 7 18.79 13.00 -1.71
N ASN A 8 18.31 13.72 -0.69
CA ASN A 8 18.28 13.29 0.72
C ASN A 8 17.25 12.18 1.04
N LEU A 9 16.46 11.69 0.07
CA LEU A 9 15.52 10.57 0.27
C LEU A 9 16.12 9.17 0.05
N THR A 10 17.41 9.05 -0.28
CA THR A 10 18.06 7.75 -0.56
C THR A 10 18.20 6.85 0.66
N HIS A 11 18.27 7.41 1.87
CA HIS A 11 18.30 6.65 3.12
C HIS A 11 16.91 6.37 3.71
N LEU A 12 15.85 6.95 3.15
CA LEU A 12 14.50 6.82 3.66
C LEU A 12 13.85 5.55 3.13
N SER A 13 13.20 4.81 4.03
CA SER A 13 12.39 3.66 3.68
C SER A 13 11.27 4.07 2.73
N ARG A 14 10.81 3.14 1.88
CA ARG A 14 9.68 3.37 0.95
C ARG A 14 8.48 4.03 1.64
N GLN A 15 8.19 3.61 2.88
CA GLN A 15 7.10 4.11 3.71
C GLN A 15 7.27 5.59 4.08
N GLU A 16 8.48 6.01 4.44
CA GLU A 16 8.80 7.40 4.75
C GLU A 16 8.71 8.27 3.49
N ARG A 17 9.21 7.77 2.36
CA ARG A 17 9.06 8.42 1.05
C ARG A 17 7.58 8.60 0.69
N LEU A 18 6.74 7.58 0.92
CA LEU A 18 5.28 7.66 0.73
C LEU A 18 4.66 8.72 1.63
N ARG A 19 5.04 8.77 2.92
CA ARG A 19 4.54 9.76 3.89
C ARG A 19 4.89 11.19 3.49
N ILE A 20 6.12 11.43 3.07
CA ILE A 20 6.57 12.74 2.57
C ILE A 20 5.79 13.13 1.31
N TRP A 21 5.61 12.19 0.37
CA TRP A 21 4.83 12.45 -0.84
C TRP A 21 3.38 12.83 -0.51
N MET A 22 2.74 12.08 0.39
CA MET A 22 1.39 12.37 0.87
C MET A 22 1.30 13.76 1.51
N GLN A 23 2.25 14.10 2.39
CA GLN A 23 2.32 15.41 3.03
C GLN A 23 2.49 16.54 2.00
N ARG A 24 3.35 16.36 0.99
CA ARG A 24 3.55 17.34 -0.10
C ARG A 24 2.31 17.52 -0.98
N LYS A 25 1.52 16.47 -1.16
CA LYS A 25 0.27 16.51 -1.92
C LYS A 25 -0.95 16.90 -1.08
N GLY A 26 -0.84 16.98 0.25
CA GLY A 26 -1.96 17.21 1.15
C GLY A 26 -2.95 16.04 1.20
N ILE A 27 -2.52 14.84 0.80
CA ILE A 27 -3.37 13.64 0.78
C ILE A 27 -3.14 12.84 2.07
N THR A 28 -4.20 12.29 2.64
CA THR A 28 -4.13 11.43 3.82
C THR A 28 -4.48 9.98 3.48
N PHE A 29 -4.03 9.03 4.30
CA PHE A 29 -4.47 7.64 4.19
C PHE A 29 -5.99 7.50 4.25
N THR A 30 -6.67 8.36 5.04
CA THR A 30 -8.13 8.39 5.12
C THR A 30 -8.77 8.79 3.79
N ALA A 31 -8.20 9.77 3.10
CA ALA A 31 -8.70 10.18 1.78
C ALA A 31 -8.51 9.06 0.74
N LEU A 32 -7.32 8.44 0.71
CA LEU A 32 -7.06 7.28 -0.15
C LEU A 32 -8.00 6.11 0.17
N ALA A 33 -8.25 5.86 1.45
CA ALA A 33 -9.14 4.80 1.90
C ALA A 33 -10.59 5.02 1.48
N ARG A 34 -11.07 6.27 1.54
CA ARG A 34 -12.40 6.65 1.06
C ARG A 34 -12.56 6.40 -0.43
N GLU A 35 -11.56 6.77 -1.22
CA GLU A 35 -11.60 6.57 -2.68
C GLU A 35 -11.46 5.10 -3.08
N LEU A 36 -10.76 4.31 -2.27
CA LEU A 36 -10.59 2.87 -2.45
C LEU A 36 -11.73 2.04 -1.84
N ASP A 37 -12.70 2.68 -1.18
CA ASP A 37 -13.76 2.03 -0.40
C ASP A 37 -13.21 0.97 0.58
N VAL A 38 -12.22 1.37 1.39
CA VAL A 38 -11.60 0.53 2.42
C VAL A 38 -11.37 1.32 3.70
N THR A 39 -10.95 0.62 4.75
CA THR A 39 -10.57 1.28 6.00
C THR A 39 -9.18 1.92 5.89
N PRO A 40 -8.93 3.06 6.57
CA PRO A 40 -7.61 3.70 6.62
C PRO A 40 -6.52 2.75 7.13
N ASN A 41 -6.87 1.88 8.08
CA ASN A 41 -5.96 0.88 8.63
C ASN A 41 -5.61 -0.19 7.58
N ALA A 42 -6.56 -0.58 6.71
CA ALA A 42 -6.27 -1.48 5.60
C ALA A 42 -5.30 -0.84 4.61
N VAL A 43 -5.49 0.43 4.23
CA VAL A 43 -4.54 1.15 3.34
C VAL A 43 -3.16 1.24 3.97
N SER A 44 -3.09 1.63 5.25
CA SER A 44 -1.83 1.69 5.97
C SER A 44 -1.13 0.33 5.94
N LYS A 45 -1.81 -0.75 6.31
CA LYS A 45 -1.26 -2.11 6.26
C LYS A 45 -0.79 -2.47 4.85
N LEU A 46 -1.60 -2.18 3.84
CA LEU A 46 -1.31 -2.43 2.43
C LEU A 46 -0.02 -1.74 1.99
N CYS A 47 0.16 -0.48 2.38
CA CYS A 47 1.36 0.31 2.10
C CYS A 47 2.58 -0.12 2.93
N HIS A 48 2.41 -0.83 4.04
CA HIS A 48 3.51 -1.38 4.84
C HIS A 48 4.01 -2.74 4.33
N GLN A 49 3.16 -3.52 3.64
CA GLN A 49 3.55 -4.84 3.13
C GLN A 49 4.59 -4.74 2.01
N SER A 50 5.33 -5.83 1.78
CA SER A 50 6.27 -5.94 0.66
C SER A 50 5.56 -6.04 -0.69
N THR A 51 4.39 -6.68 -0.71
CA THR A 51 3.59 -6.95 -1.91
C THR A 51 2.14 -6.49 -1.74
N MET A 52 1.48 -6.16 -2.85
CA MET A 52 0.07 -5.78 -2.88
C MET A 52 -0.67 -6.42 -4.06
N PRO A 53 -1.96 -6.76 -3.93
CA PRO A 53 -2.76 -7.21 -5.06
C PRO A 53 -2.76 -6.21 -6.21
N THR A 54 -2.60 -6.69 -7.43
CA THR A 54 -2.50 -5.87 -8.65
C THR A 54 -3.69 -4.91 -8.79
N ARG A 55 -4.90 -5.36 -8.42
CA ARG A 55 -6.12 -4.51 -8.44
C ARG A 55 -5.99 -3.27 -7.56
N ARG A 56 -5.45 -3.42 -6.34
CA ARG A 56 -5.28 -2.30 -5.40
C ARG A 56 -4.11 -1.41 -5.79
N HIS A 57 -3.05 -2.00 -6.34
CA HIS A 57 -1.93 -1.26 -6.90
C HIS A 57 -2.40 -0.35 -8.05
N ALA A 58 -3.16 -0.88 -9.00
CA ALA A 58 -3.74 -0.11 -10.10
C ALA A 58 -4.68 1.00 -9.60
N ALA A 59 -5.48 0.73 -8.57
CA ALA A 59 -6.33 1.75 -7.98
C ALA A 59 -5.51 2.90 -7.36
N LEU A 60 -4.47 2.61 -6.59
CA LEU A 60 -3.57 3.63 -6.03
C LEU A 60 -2.80 4.41 -7.11
N LEU A 61 -2.39 3.75 -8.19
CA LEU A 61 -1.83 4.42 -9.36
C LEU A 61 -2.84 5.39 -9.99
N GLY A 62 -4.11 4.99 -10.09
CA GLY A 62 -5.20 5.84 -10.58
C GLY A 62 -5.44 7.09 -9.72
N LEU A 63 -5.13 7.01 -8.42
CA LEU A 63 -5.16 8.16 -7.49
C LEU A 63 -3.94 9.08 -7.62
N GLY A 64 -2.99 8.72 -8.48
CA GLY A 64 -1.77 9.48 -8.72
C GLY A 64 -0.63 9.14 -7.76
N VAL A 65 -0.74 8.06 -6.97
CA VAL A 65 0.38 7.60 -6.13
C VAL A 65 1.46 6.99 -7.05
N PRO A 66 2.73 7.43 -6.97
CA PRO A 66 3.78 6.93 -7.83
C PRO A 66 4.16 5.47 -7.50
N VAL A 67 4.40 4.67 -8.54
CA VAL A 67 4.75 3.24 -8.45
C VAL A 67 5.97 2.97 -7.56
N GLU A 68 6.94 3.88 -7.53
CA GLU A 68 8.16 3.73 -6.72
C GLU A 68 7.90 3.75 -5.21
N LEU A 69 6.77 4.30 -4.78
CA LEU A 69 6.36 4.39 -3.38
C LEU A 69 5.38 3.27 -3.00
N LEU A 70 4.86 2.56 -3.99
CA LEU A 70 3.94 1.45 -3.80
C LEU A 70 4.71 0.13 -3.64
N PRO A 71 4.19 -0.82 -2.86
CA PRO A 71 4.66 -2.20 -2.87
C PRO A 71 4.49 -2.87 -4.23
N THR A 72 5.34 -3.86 -4.50
CA THR A 72 5.34 -4.60 -5.76
C THR A 72 3.95 -5.23 -6.00
N PRO A 73 3.32 -4.98 -7.17
CA PRO A 73 2.08 -5.65 -7.53
C PRO A 73 2.36 -7.13 -7.72
N CYS A 74 1.85 -7.94 -6.81
CA CYS A 74 1.96 -9.39 -6.88
C CYS A 74 0.58 -9.96 -6.61
N ASP A 75 -0.02 -10.57 -7.64
CA ASP A 75 -1.24 -11.34 -7.48
C ASP A 75 -0.86 -12.71 -6.89
N LEU A 76 -0.52 -12.69 -5.60
CA LEU A 76 -0.39 -13.92 -4.85
C LEU A 76 -1.79 -14.53 -4.78
N LYS A 77 -2.00 -15.66 -5.46
CA LYS A 77 -3.14 -16.53 -5.16
C LYS A 77 -3.08 -16.80 -3.67
N THR A 78 -3.98 -16.18 -2.91
CA THR A 78 -4.20 -16.53 -1.50
C THR A 78 -4.42 -18.03 -1.51
N GLY A 79 -3.44 -18.80 -1.02
CA GLY A 79 -3.57 -20.25 -0.93
C GLY A 79 -4.85 -20.57 -0.16
N PRO A 80 -5.45 -21.75 -0.40
CA PRO A 80 -6.64 -22.15 0.35
C PRO A 80 -6.39 -21.90 1.84
N LYS A 81 -7.28 -21.11 2.45
CA LYS A 81 -7.24 -20.80 3.89
C LYS A 81 -6.99 -22.13 4.60
N PRO A 82 -5.90 -22.29 5.39
CA PRO A 82 -5.66 -23.55 6.06
C PRO A 82 -6.92 -23.87 6.84
N ARG A 83 -7.59 -24.96 6.47
CA ARG A 83 -8.70 -25.49 7.23
C ARG A 83 -8.08 -25.80 8.57
N VAL A 84 -8.41 -24.99 9.59
CA VAL A 84 -8.12 -25.36 10.98
C VAL A 84 -8.90 -26.64 11.16
N GLN A 85 -8.20 -27.76 10.98
CA GLN A 85 -8.71 -29.07 11.28
C GLN A 85 -8.71 -29.10 12.80
N GLN A 86 -9.81 -28.63 13.41
CA GLN A 86 -10.15 -28.98 14.78
C GLN A 86 -10.49 -30.48 14.78
N SER A 87 -9.47 -31.30 14.54
CA SER A 87 -9.28 -32.56 15.23
C SER A 87 -8.96 -32.16 16.67
N GLN A 88 -9.57 -32.70 17.72
CA GLN A 88 -10.10 -34.05 17.88
C GLN A 88 -10.90 -34.10 19.21
N PRO A 89 -11.38 -35.26 19.70
CA PRO A 89 -12.67 -35.43 20.37
C PRO A 89 -12.53 -35.60 21.89
N GLU A 90 -13.65 -35.47 22.63
CA GLU A 90 -14.08 -36.37 23.72
C GLU A 90 -15.53 -36.04 24.11
#